data_AF-A0AAV9CVS4-F1
#
_entry.id   AF-A0AAV9CVS4-F1
#
_cell.length_a   1.000
_cell.length_b   1.000
_cell.length_c   1.000
_cell.angle_alpha   90.00
_cell.angle_beta   90.00
_cell.angle_gamma   90.00
#
_symmetry.space_group_name_H-M   'P 1'
#
loop_
_entity.id
_entity.type
_entity.pdbx_description
1 polymer ?
#
loop_
_entity_poly.entity_id
_entity_poly.type
_entity_poly.pdbx_seq_one_letter_code
_entity_poly.pdbx_strand_id
1 'polypeptide(L)' 'MELQEVRGDRFFTSDFNEETYTKKGLEWVNTTESLRDVITRHYPEITEKWMNSTSAFSVWDSPPNAPNPIPIFLRIPHS' A
#
# COMPACT_ATOMS: atom_id res chain seq x y z
N MET A 1 11.74 -1.22 -16.49
CA MET A 1 11.91 -2.51 -15.82
C MET A 1 10.68 -2.81 -14.98
N GLU A 2 10.38 -2.01 -13.96
CA GLU A 2 9.19 -2.20 -13.09
C GLU A 2 7.86 -2.33 -13.85
N LEU A 3 7.55 -1.38 -14.75
CA LEU A 3 6.31 -1.47 -15.56
C LEU A 3 6.29 -2.69 -16.50
N GLN A 4 7.46 -3.20 -16.89
CA GLN A 4 7.57 -4.36 -17.76
C GLN A 4 7.35 -5.67 -16.99
N GLU A 5 7.77 -5.74 -15.73
CA GLU A 5 7.51 -6.88 -14.86
C GLU A 5 6.00 -7.03 -14.60
N VAL A 6 5.32 -5.92 -14.26
CA VAL A 6 3.87 -5.94 -14.01
C VAL A 6 3.09 -6.27 -15.29
N ARG A 7 3.44 -5.66 -16.42
CA ARG A 7 2.71 -5.88 -17.69
C ARG A 7 3.05 -7.20 -18.37
N GLY A 8 4.22 -7.77 -18.09
CA GLY A 8 4.69 -9.01 -18.70
C GLY A 8 4.11 -10.27 -18.05
N ASP A 9 3.56 -10.17 -16.84
CA ASP A 9 2.97 -11.28 -16.11
C ASP A 9 1.44 -11.34 -16.30
N ARG A 10 0.95 -12.52 -16.70
CA ARG A 10 -0.49 -12.81 -16.84
C ARG A 10 -1.25 -12.63 -15.53
N PHE A 11 -0.64 -12.94 -14.38
CA PHE A 11 -1.29 -12.87 -13.07
C PHE A 11 -1.48 -11.43 -12.55
N PHE A 12 -0.79 -10.47 -13.15
CA PHE A 12 -0.96 -9.03 -12.92
C PHE A 12 -1.74 -8.34 -14.05
N THR A 13 -2.16 -9.08 -15.08
CA THR A 13 -2.90 -8.55 -16.24
C THR A 13 -4.18 -9.36 -16.52
N SER A 14 -4.13 -10.37 -17.40
CA SER A 14 -5.32 -11.12 -17.85
C SER A 14 -5.98 -11.93 -16.72
N ASP A 15 -5.18 -12.44 -15.81
CA ASP A 15 -5.60 -13.41 -14.80
C ASP A 15 -5.74 -12.78 -13.41
N PHE A 16 -5.66 -11.45 -13.33
CA PHE A 16 -5.98 -10.69 -12.11
C PHE A 16 -7.50 -10.59 -11.94
N ASN A 17 -8.14 -11.72 -11.63
CA ASN A 17 -9.60 -11.85 -11.54
C ASN A 17 -10.03 -12.85 -10.45
N GLU A 18 -11.33 -12.89 -10.15
CA GLU A 18 -11.89 -13.75 -9.07
C GLU A 18 -11.83 -15.25 -9.40
N GLU A 19 -11.73 -15.65 -10.66
CA GLU A 19 -11.62 -17.06 -11.05
C GLU A 19 -10.25 -17.62 -10.64
N THR A 20 -9.19 -16.84 -10.88
CA THR A 20 -7.81 -17.22 -10.53
C THR A 20 -7.52 -17.02 -9.04
N TYR A 21 -7.93 -15.88 -8.47
CA TYR A 21 -7.58 -15.53 -7.09
C TYR A 21 -8.60 -15.96 -6.04
N THR A 22 -9.76 -16.50 -6.46
CA THR A 22 -10.98 -16.60 -5.66
C THR A 22 -11.51 -15.23 -5.23
N LYS A 23 -12.82 -15.09 -5.04
CA LYS A 23 -13.42 -13.83 -4.58
C LYS A 23 -12.78 -13.29 -3.30
N LYS A 24 -12.57 -14.16 -2.30
CA LYS A 24 -11.95 -13.78 -1.03
C LYS A 24 -10.47 -13.41 -1.18
N GLY A 25 -9.73 -14.10 -2.05
CA GLY A 25 -8.33 -13.80 -2.28
C GLY A 25 -8.14 -12.49 -3.04
N LEU A 26 -9.00 -12.19 -4.02
CA LEU A 26 -8.96 -10.91 -4.72
C LEU A 26 -9.36 -9.74 -3.79
N GLU A 27 -10.38 -9.94 -2.95
CA GLU A 27 -10.75 -8.98 -1.90
C GLU A 27 -9.61 -8.75 -0.91
N TRP A 28 -8.86 -9.79 -0.54
CA TRP A 28 -7.68 -9.67 0.31
C TRP A 28 -6.62 -8.76 -0.32
N VAL A 29 -6.34 -8.95 -1.62
CA VAL A 29 -5.37 -8.14 -2.36
C VAL A 29 -5.85 -6.69 -2.45
N ASN A 30 -7.11 -6.46 -2.78
CA ASN A 30 -7.69 -5.12 -2.94
C ASN A 30 -7.89 -4.35 -1.62
N THR A 31 -7.80 -5.01 -0.46
CA THR A 31 -7.93 -4.37 0.86
C THR A 31 -6.58 -4.11 1.52
N THR A 32 -5.50 -4.70 1.00
CA THR A 32 -4.15 -4.58 1.55
C THR A 32 -3.33 -3.57 0.74
N GLU A 33 -3.37 -2.31 1.16
CA GLU A 33 -2.71 -1.21 0.44
C GLU A 33 -1.24 -1.03 0.82
N SER A 34 -0.84 -1.50 2.01
CA SER A 34 0.50 -1.22 2.53
C SER A 34 1.10 -2.35 3.37
N LEU A 35 2.44 -2.35 3.49
CA LEU A 35 3.15 -3.26 4.40
C LEU A 35 2.70 -3.07 5.86
N ARG A 36 2.27 -1.87 6.25
CA ARG A 36 1.71 -1.60 7.58
C ARG A 36 0.46 -2.44 7.86
N ASP A 37 -0.40 -2.66 6.86
CA ASP A 37 -1.61 -3.46 7.00
C ASP A 37 -1.28 -4.94 7.25
N VAL A 38 -0.25 -5.44 6.55
CA VAL A 38 0.26 -6.80 6.75
C VAL A 38 0.86 -6.99 8.14
N ILE A 39 1.67 -6.03 8.62
CA ILE A 39 2.27 -6.09 9.97
C ILE A 39 1.17 -5.98 11.03
N THR A 40 0.23 -5.05 10.88
CA THR A 40 -0.86 -4.84 11.85
C THR A 40 -1.72 -6.09 12.01
N ARG A 41 -1.96 -6.84 10.92
CA ARG A 41 -2.72 -8.09 10.96
C ARG A 41 -2.06 -9.17 11.81
N HIS A 42 -0.73 -9.29 11.73
CA HIS A 42 0.03 -10.35 12.40
C HIS A 42 0.57 -9.94 13.77
N TYR A 43 0.81 -8.64 13.96
CA TYR A 43 1.43 -8.05 15.16
C TYR A 43 0.81 -6.68 15.49
N PRO A 44 -0.48 -6.65 15.90
CA PRO A 44 -1.21 -5.40 16.14
C PRO A 44 -0.55 -4.54 17.23
N GLU A 45 -0.07 -5.15 18.32
CA GLU A 45 0.64 -4.45 19.40
C GLU A 45 1.92 -3.73 18.94
N ILE A 46 2.58 -4.19 17.87
CA ILE A 46 3.81 -3.54 17.37
C ILE A 46 3.45 -2.24 16.66
N THR A 47 2.44 -2.27 15.79
CA THR A 47 2.07 -1.09 15.01
C THR A 47 1.42 -0.02 15.87
N GLU A 48 0.59 -0.42 16.84
CA GLU A 48 -0.03 0.52 17.78
C GLU A 48 1.02 1.23 18.67
N LYS A 49 2.03 0.50 19.13
CA LYS A 49 3.00 1.04 20.09
C LYS A 49 4.17 1.78 19.44
N TRP A 50 4.62 1.34 18.28
CA TRP A 50 5.89 1.79 17.72
C TRP A 50 5.80 2.48 16.37
N MET A 51 4.65 2.40 15.67
CA MET A 51 4.52 2.93 14.31
C MET A 51 3.59 4.15 14.27
N ASN A 52 4.17 5.32 14.54
CA ASN A 52 3.52 6.62 14.43
C ASN A 52 3.42 7.11 12.97
N SER A 53 4.31 6.62 12.11
CA SER A 53 4.34 6.94 10.68
C SER A 53 3.14 6.35 9.91
N THR A 54 2.76 7.00 8.82
CA THR A 54 1.70 6.51 7.92
C THR A 54 2.16 5.37 7.00
N SER A 55 3.48 5.17 6.87
CA SER A 55 4.10 4.09 6.07
C SER A 55 5.12 3.32 6.89
N ALA A 56 5.13 1.99 6.74
CA ALA A 56 6.11 1.11 7.37
C ALA A 56 7.54 1.27 6.82
N PHE A 57 7.70 1.95 5.66
CA PHE A 57 9.00 2.24 5.05
C PHE A 57 9.60 3.58 5.51
N SER A 58 8.83 4.40 6.21
CA SER A 58 9.33 5.63 6.83
C SER A 58 9.99 5.35 8.18
N VAL A 59 10.65 6.35 8.79
CA VAL A 59 11.08 6.25 10.18
C VAL A 59 9.83 6.12 11.06
N TRP A 60 9.72 5.05 11.85
CA TRP A 60 8.47 4.72 12.55
C TRP A 60 8.03 5.77 13.57
N ASP A 61 8.98 6.51 14.16
CA ASP A 61 8.71 7.60 15.10
C ASP A 61 8.44 8.96 14.41
N SER A 62 8.42 9.01 13.07
CA SER A 62 8.14 10.26 12.37
C SER A 62 6.71 10.73 12.66
N PRO A 63 6.49 12.03 12.90
CA PRO A 63 5.13 12.56 13.05
C PRO A 63 4.32 12.31 11.77
N PRO A 64 3.00 12.12 11.87
CA PRO A 64 2.16 11.95 10.71
C PRO A 64 2.23 13.19 9.81
N ASN A 65 2.28 12.97 8.50
CA ASN A 65 2.30 14.06 7.54
C ASN A 65 0.99 14.87 7.64
N ALA A 66 1.12 16.19 7.76
CA ALA A 66 -0.04 17.08 7.66
C ALA A 66 -0.69 16.91 6.27
N PRO A 67 -2.02 16.74 6.19
CA PRO A 67 -2.70 16.59 4.91
C PRO A 67 -2.55 17.88 4.10
N ASN A 68 -2.00 17.78 2.89
CA ASN A 68 -1.90 18.92 1.99
C ASN A 68 -3.28 19.16 1.32
N PRO A 69 -3.92 20.33 1.55
CA PRO A 69 -5.27 20.61 1.06
C PRO A 69 -5.34 20.78 -0.46
N ILE A 70 -4.20 20.96 -1.14
CA ILE A 70 -4.12 21.07 -2.59
C ILE A 70 -4.27 19.67 -3.21
N PRO A 71 -5.20 19.47 -4.18
CA PRO A 71 -5.34 18.21 -4.90
C PRO A 71 -4.03 17.74 -5.53
N ILE A 72 -3.78 16.42 -5.55
CA ILE A 72 -2.49 15.83 -5.95
C ILE A 72 -2.02 16.34 -7.33
N PHE A 73 -2.92 16.43 -8.31
CA PHE A 73 -2.61 16.88 -9.67
C PHE A 73 -2.29 18.39 -9.79
N LEU A 74 -2.53 19.18 -8.75
CA LEU A 74 -2.32 20.63 -8.72
C LEU A 74 -1.13 21.04 -7.84
N ARG A 75 -0.42 20.08 -7.23
CA ARG A 75 0.74 20.37 -6.37
C ARG A 75 1.94 20.73 -7.24
N ILE A 76 2.55 21.87 -6.94
CA ILE A 76 3.76 22.35 -7.62
C ILE A 76 4.98 21.95 -6.77
N PRO A 77 5.99 21.26 -7.33
CA PRO A 77 7.19 20.90 -6.59
C PRO A 77 7.97 22.17 -6.23
N HIS A 78 8.39 22.27 -4.97
CA HIS A 78 9.38 23.27 -4.55
C HIS A 78 10.78 22.69 -4.82
N SER A 79 11.59 23.44 -5.56
CA SER A 79 12.98 23.14 -5.89
C SER A 79 13.92 23.38 -4.72
#